data_AF-A0A7X9RY35-F1
#
_entry.id   AF-A0A7X9RY35-F1
#
_cell.length_a   1.000
_cell.length_b   1.000
_cell.length_c   1.000
_cell.angle_alpha   90.00
_cell.angle_beta   90.00
_cell.angle_gamma   90.00
#
_symmetry.space_group_name_H-M   'P 1'
#
loop_
_entity.id
_entity.type
_entity.pdbx_description
1 polymer ?
#
loop_
_entity_poly.entity_id
_entity_poly.type
_entity_poly.pdbx_seq_one_letter_code
_entity_poly.pdbx_strand_id
1 'polypeptide(L)'
;MKNLIITSLLFIGTIFSLQAQSIETDAGTLHYVKERRAFVSNAEGKDMDNDNFNDIVYTYTYNHKRGIMKVNVVSKPEYEIYAEAEASNAAIPMIDQFEANLTDVTRESYAYDGRYEITITIPIDKNKVSIIEENVVSK
;
A
#
# COMPACT_ATOMS: atom_id res chain seq x y z
N MET A 1 -54.10 -20.55 13.92
CA MET A 1 -53.86 -19.37 14.79
C MET A 1 -52.41 -19.45 15.22
N LYS A 2 -51.54 -18.67 14.56
CA LYS A 2 -51.17 -17.29 14.93
C LYS A 2 -50.06 -17.30 15.98
N ASN A 3 -48.91 -16.80 15.53
CA ASN A 3 -47.85 -16.13 16.29
C ASN A 3 -46.91 -17.10 17.05
N LEU A 4 -45.59 -16.97 17.01
CA LEU A 4 -44.81 -15.74 16.91
C LEU A 4 -43.42 -16.08 16.33
N ILE A 5 -43.19 -15.69 15.09
CA ILE A 5 -41.87 -15.24 14.62
C ILE A 5 -41.55 -14.02 15.48
N ILE A 6 -40.35 -13.96 16.07
CA ILE A 6 -39.63 -12.80 16.67
C ILE A 6 -38.91 -13.31 17.94
N THR A 7 -37.77 -13.98 17.74
CA THR A 7 -36.66 -14.19 18.70
C THR A 7 -35.78 -15.21 17.98
N SER A 8 -34.84 -14.84 17.12
CA SER A 8 -33.62 -14.15 17.52
C SER A 8 -32.99 -13.48 16.30
N LEU A 9 -33.60 -12.37 15.87
CA LEU A 9 -33.07 -11.41 14.91
C LEU A 9 -31.74 -10.73 15.35
N LEU A 10 -31.16 -11.16 16.47
CA LEU A 10 -29.98 -10.56 17.10
C LEU A 10 -28.65 -11.24 16.75
N PHE A 11 -28.66 -12.29 15.93
CA PHE A 11 -27.43 -12.99 15.51
C PHE A 11 -27.06 -12.83 14.04
N ILE A 12 -27.80 -12.04 13.26
CA ILE A 12 -27.45 -11.72 11.86
C ILE A 12 -26.80 -10.33 11.76
N GLY A 13 -26.94 -9.47 12.77
CA GLY A 13 -26.43 -8.09 12.78
C GLY A 13 -24.92 -7.91 13.00
N THR A 14 -24.15 -9.01 13.09
CA THR A 14 -22.69 -8.98 13.27
C THR A 14 -21.96 -9.86 12.27
N ILE A 15 -22.51 -10.02 11.07
CA ILE A 15 -21.71 -10.45 9.94
C ILE A 15 -20.98 -9.21 9.46
N PHE A 16 -19.79 -9.01 10.05
CA PHE A 16 -18.69 -8.17 9.58
C PHE A 16 -19.02 -7.31 8.35
N SER A 17 -19.43 -6.06 8.57
CA SER A 17 -19.03 -5.03 7.61
C SER A 17 -17.51 -5.03 7.63
N LEU A 18 -16.87 -5.69 6.66
CA LEU A 18 -15.55 -5.24 6.25
C LEU A 18 -15.78 -3.81 5.79
N GLN A 19 -15.53 -2.83 6.68
CA GLN A 19 -15.27 -1.48 6.22
C GLN A 19 -14.02 -1.60 5.36
N ALA A 20 -14.21 -1.63 4.05
CA ALA A 20 -13.10 -1.50 3.12
C ALA A 20 -12.56 -0.08 3.34
N GLN A 21 -11.35 -0.01 3.90
CA GLN A 21 -10.66 1.25 4.12
C GLN A 21 -9.62 1.41 3.02
N SER A 22 -9.55 2.59 2.42
CA SER A 22 -8.53 2.94 1.45
C SER A 22 -7.93 4.31 1.75
N ILE A 23 -6.79 4.59 1.14
CA ILE A 23 -6.23 5.93 0.99
C ILE A 23 -5.97 6.19 -0.49
N GLU A 24 -6.30 7.38 -0.96
CA GLU A 24 -5.94 7.82 -2.31
C GLU A 24 -4.60 8.55 -2.26
N THR A 25 -3.71 8.17 -3.17
CA THR A 25 -2.39 8.78 -3.32
C THR A 25 -2.12 9.13 -4.77
N ASP A 26 -1.16 10.01 -5.04
CA ASP A 26 -0.76 10.36 -6.40
C ASP A 26 -0.18 9.15 -7.17
N ALA A 27 0.23 8.10 -6.46
CA ALA A 27 0.67 6.81 -7.00
C ALA A 27 -0.46 5.76 -7.09
N GLY A 28 -1.71 6.15 -6.82
CA GLY A 28 -2.89 5.28 -6.86
C GLY A 28 -3.48 4.96 -5.48
N THR A 29 -4.43 4.03 -5.48
CA THR A 29 -5.20 3.65 -4.28
C THR A 29 -4.48 2.58 -3.48
N LEU A 30 -4.36 2.76 -2.17
CA LEU A 30 -3.88 1.74 -1.26
C LEU A 30 -5.04 1.22 -0.41
N HIS A 31 -5.19 -0.11 -0.32
CA HIS A 31 -6.25 -0.76 0.42
C HIS A 31 -5.75 -1.27 1.77
N TYR A 32 -6.56 -1.13 2.82
CA TYR A 32 -6.22 -1.62 4.14
C TYR A 32 -6.24 -3.14 4.19
N VAL A 33 -5.08 -3.73 4.53
CA VAL A 33 -4.92 -5.18 4.73
C VAL A 33 -4.76 -5.45 6.22
N LYS A 34 -5.79 -6.06 6.81
CA LYS A 34 -5.89 -6.28 8.27
C LYS A 34 -4.72 -7.11 8.81
N GLU A 35 -4.30 -8.13 8.08
CA GLU A 35 -3.20 -9.03 8.45
C GLU A 35 -1.87 -8.29 8.53
N ARG A 36 -1.68 -7.29 7.66
CA ARG A 36 -0.48 -6.45 7.59
C ARG A 36 -0.56 -5.21 8.47
N ARG A 37 -1.77 -4.87 8.98
CA ARG A 37 -2.05 -3.64 9.74
C ARG A 37 -1.54 -2.39 9.00
N ALA A 38 -1.73 -2.37 7.69
CA ALA A 38 -1.20 -1.36 6.78
C ALA A 38 -2.10 -1.24 5.55
N PHE A 39 -2.08 -0.06 4.94
CA PHE A 39 -2.60 0.16 3.59
C PHE A 39 -1.55 -0.28 2.58
N VAL A 40 -1.95 -1.01 1.54
CA VAL A 40 -1.05 -1.65 0.58
C VAL A 40 -1.57 -1.40 -0.83
N SER A 41 -0.69 -1.04 -1.76
CA SER A 41 -1.05 -0.92 -3.18
C SER A 41 -1.05 -2.29 -3.86
N ASN A 42 -1.62 -2.35 -5.06
CA ASN A 42 -1.26 -3.42 -5.98
C ASN A 42 0.21 -3.31 -6.37
N ALA A 43 0.79 -4.43 -6.81
CA ALA A 43 2.13 -4.44 -7.37
C ALA A 43 2.09 -3.90 -8.80
N GLU A 44 2.93 -2.92 -9.09
CA GLU A 44 3.13 -2.39 -10.43
C GLU A 44 4.45 -2.89 -10.98
N GLY A 45 4.43 -3.35 -12.23
CA GLY A 45 5.58 -3.95 -12.89
C GLY A 45 6.04 -3.12 -14.09
N LYS A 46 7.36 -3.09 -14.29
CA LYS A 46 8.01 -2.56 -15.49
C LYS A 46 8.81 -3.66 -16.16
N ASP A 47 8.61 -3.75 -17.46
CA ASP A 47 9.34 -4.60 -18.38
C ASP A 47 10.43 -3.73 -19.05
N MET A 48 11.69 -4.09 -18.85
CA MET A 48 12.85 -3.30 -19.30
C MET A 48 13.38 -3.77 -20.65
N ASP A 49 13.21 -5.03 -21.00
CA ASP A 49 13.73 -5.64 -22.24
C ASP A 49 12.64 -6.01 -23.27
N ASN A 50 11.38 -5.74 -22.94
CA ASN A 50 10.17 -6.05 -23.72
C ASN A 50 9.93 -7.54 -23.92
N ASP A 51 10.32 -8.38 -22.95
CA ASP A 51 10.09 -9.83 -22.96
C ASP A 51 8.67 -10.23 -22.46
N ASN A 52 7.86 -9.26 -22.04
CA ASN A 52 6.55 -9.38 -21.38
C ASN A 52 6.61 -9.95 -19.95
N PHE A 53 7.76 -9.91 -19.29
CA PHE A 53 7.91 -10.14 -17.86
C PHE A 53 8.25 -8.84 -17.13
N ASN A 54 7.76 -8.73 -15.89
CA ASN A 54 8.11 -7.59 -15.05
C ASN A 54 9.51 -7.81 -14.47
N ASP A 55 10.48 -7.05 -14.98
CA ASP A 55 11.86 -7.02 -14.51
C ASP A 55 12.04 -6.25 -13.20
N ILE A 56 11.19 -5.24 -13.01
CA ILE A 56 11.15 -4.39 -11.83
C ILE A 56 9.70 -4.36 -11.35
N VAL A 57 9.49 -4.60 -10.07
CA VAL A 57 8.17 -4.55 -9.43
C VAL A 57 8.25 -3.63 -8.24
N TYR A 58 7.30 -2.71 -8.10
CA TYR A 58 7.22 -1.83 -6.94
C TYR A 58 5.85 -1.85 -6.28
N THR A 59 5.86 -1.58 -4.98
CA THR A 59 4.69 -1.60 -4.09
C THR A 59 4.79 -0.48 -3.07
N TYR A 60 3.64 0.07 -2.68
CA TYR A 60 3.51 1.07 -1.64
C TYR A 60 2.85 0.46 -0.41
N THR A 61 3.36 0.81 0.78
CA THR A 61 2.74 0.42 2.04
C THR A 61 2.73 1.56 3.03
N TYR A 62 1.55 1.86 3.58
CA TYR A 62 1.39 2.88 4.62
C TYR A 62 0.91 2.28 5.93
N ASN A 63 1.70 2.47 6.99
CA ASN A 63 1.31 2.11 8.34
C ASN A 63 0.76 3.34 9.08
N HIS A 64 -0.57 3.46 9.15
CA HIS A 64 -1.23 4.59 9.80
C HIS A 64 -0.87 4.74 11.29
N LYS A 65 -0.71 3.62 12.02
CA LYS A 65 -0.31 3.68 13.44
C LYS A 65 1.07 4.31 13.63
N ARG A 66 2.00 4.08 12.70
CA ARG A 66 3.37 4.59 12.77
C ARG A 66 3.57 5.90 12.00
N GLY A 67 2.69 6.26 11.08
CA GLY A 67 2.89 7.40 10.19
C GLY A 67 4.08 7.17 9.24
N ILE A 68 4.17 5.97 8.67
CA ILE A 68 5.29 5.57 7.82
C ILE A 68 4.75 5.03 6.51
N MET A 69 5.15 5.65 5.41
CA MET A 69 5.03 5.11 4.05
C MET A 69 6.33 4.42 3.68
N LYS A 70 6.20 3.30 2.98
CA LYS A 70 7.33 2.59 2.39
C LYS A 70 7.06 2.34 0.92
N VAL A 71 8.03 2.70 0.10
CA VAL A 71 8.13 2.32 -1.30
C VAL A 71 9.11 1.16 -1.35
N ASN A 72 8.66 -0.01 -1.80
CA ASN A 72 9.50 -1.18 -1.95
C ASN A 72 9.62 -1.55 -3.42
N VAL A 73 10.83 -1.60 -3.94
CA VAL A 73 11.17 -1.96 -5.31
C VAL A 73 11.99 -3.24 -5.31
N VAL A 74 11.60 -4.21 -6.11
CA VAL A 74 12.28 -5.49 -6.28
C VAL A 74 12.59 -5.67 -7.75
N SER A 75 13.80 -6.10 -8.07
CA SER A 75 14.23 -6.33 -9.45
C SER A 75 15.11 -7.57 -9.58
N LYS A 76 15.25 -8.06 -10.82
CA LYS A 76 16.34 -9.00 -11.13
C LYS A 76 17.69 -8.28 -10.96
N PRO A 77 18.77 -8.96 -10.50
CA PRO A 77 20.05 -8.31 -10.21
C PRO A 77 20.65 -7.50 -11.37
N GLU A 78 20.48 -7.95 -12.60
CA GLU A 78 20.94 -7.28 -13.82
C GLU A 78 20.29 -5.90 -14.06
N TYR A 79 19.17 -5.61 -13.40
CA TYR A 79 18.43 -4.35 -13.50
C TYR A 79 18.59 -3.43 -12.29
N GLU A 80 19.58 -3.67 -11.42
CA GLU A 80 19.85 -2.89 -10.19
C GLU A 80 19.85 -1.37 -10.43
N ILE A 81 20.60 -0.89 -11.43
CA ILE A 81 20.71 0.55 -11.72
C ILE A 81 19.35 1.16 -12.11
N TYR A 82 18.52 0.39 -12.84
CA TYR A 82 17.19 0.84 -13.23
C TYR A 82 16.24 0.83 -12.02
N ALA A 83 16.32 -0.19 -11.16
CA ALA A 83 15.56 -0.25 -9.92
C ALA A 83 15.88 0.95 -8.99
N GLU A 84 17.14 1.38 -8.94
CA GLU A 84 17.55 2.57 -8.17
C GLU A 84 16.86 3.86 -8.64
N ALA A 85 16.77 4.04 -9.96
CA ALA A 85 16.06 5.17 -10.56
C ALA A 85 14.55 5.05 -10.31
N GLU A 86 13.97 3.86 -10.50
CA GLU A 86 12.55 3.61 -10.30
C GLU A 86 12.10 3.80 -8.85
N ALA A 87 12.89 3.38 -7.87
CA ALA A 87 12.60 3.63 -6.46
C ALA A 87 12.48 5.13 -6.17
N SER A 88 13.38 5.93 -6.75
CA SER A 88 13.39 7.38 -6.59
C SER A 88 12.15 8.01 -7.26
N ASN A 89 11.84 7.59 -8.50
CA ASN A 89 10.67 8.05 -9.24
C ASN A 89 9.35 7.71 -8.52
N ALA A 90 9.26 6.52 -7.92
CA ALA A 90 8.11 6.08 -7.14
C ALA A 90 7.97 6.83 -5.80
N ALA A 91 9.08 7.24 -5.18
CA ALA A 91 9.05 7.93 -3.89
C ALA A 91 8.69 9.41 -3.98
N ILE A 92 9.09 10.10 -5.07
CA ILE A 92 8.88 11.55 -5.24
C ILE A 92 7.40 11.96 -5.05
N PRO A 93 6.41 11.34 -5.72
CA PRO A 93 5.02 11.73 -5.55
C PRO A 93 4.53 11.63 -4.10
N MET A 94 5.01 10.64 -3.33
CA MET A 94 4.64 10.49 -1.92
C MET A 94 5.30 11.56 -1.05
N ILE A 95 6.53 11.93 -1.34
CA ILE A 95 7.23 12.99 -0.62
C ILE A 95 6.51 14.33 -0.86
N ASP A 96 6.15 14.62 -2.11
CA ASP A 96 5.49 15.87 -2.50
C ASP A 96 4.07 15.95 -1.95
N GLN A 97 3.25 14.91 -2.15
CA GLN A 97 1.84 14.87 -1.72
C GLN A 97 1.70 15.10 -0.21
N PHE A 98 2.58 14.52 0.60
CA PHE A 98 2.51 14.60 2.06
C PHE A 98 3.46 15.66 2.64
N GLU A 99 4.16 16.40 1.78
CA GLU A 99 5.20 17.39 2.12
C GLU A 99 6.18 16.83 3.16
N ALA A 100 6.68 15.62 2.89
CA ALA A 100 7.58 14.93 3.80
C ALA A 100 8.95 15.62 3.81
N ASN A 101 9.56 15.74 5.00
CA ASN A 101 10.88 16.31 5.12
C ASN A 101 11.94 15.34 4.58
N LEU A 102 12.64 15.74 3.52
CA LEU A 102 13.66 14.94 2.85
C LEU A 102 14.78 14.45 3.80
N THR A 103 15.11 15.20 4.85
CA THR A 103 16.17 14.79 5.80
C THR A 103 15.77 13.57 6.62
N ASP A 104 14.48 13.30 6.73
CA ASP A 104 13.93 12.21 7.54
C ASP A 104 13.58 10.98 6.69
N VAL A 105 13.70 11.09 5.36
CA VAL A 105 13.52 10.00 4.41
C VAL A 105 14.77 9.12 4.41
N THR A 106 14.59 7.83 4.62
CA THR A 106 15.69 6.85 4.60
C THR A 106 15.59 5.91 3.41
N ARG A 107 16.74 5.47 2.91
CA ARG A 107 16.89 4.50 1.82
C ARG A 107 17.72 3.34 2.31
N GLU A 108 17.25 2.13 2.06
CA GLU A 108 17.98 0.89 2.30
C GLU A 108 17.94 0.07 1.02
N SER A 109 19.08 -0.52 0.62
CA SER A 109 19.13 -1.44 -0.51
C SER A 109 19.94 -2.68 -0.17
N TYR A 110 19.53 -3.80 -0.76
CA TYR A 110 20.09 -5.11 -0.49
C TYR A 110 20.19 -5.92 -1.78
N ALA A 111 21.41 -6.34 -2.12
CA ALA A 111 21.67 -7.30 -3.18
C ALA A 111 21.70 -8.71 -2.59
N TYR A 112 20.85 -9.59 -3.11
CA TYR A 112 20.80 -11.01 -2.76
C TYR A 112 21.08 -11.85 -4.01
N ASP A 113 21.46 -13.12 -3.81
CA ASP A 113 21.57 -14.08 -4.91
C ASP A 113 20.20 -14.25 -5.59
N GLY A 114 20.05 -13.65 -6.76
CA GLY A 114 18.85 -13.73 -7.60
C GLY A 114 17.83 -12.59 -7.45
N ARG A 115 18.07 -11.58 -6.61
CA ARG A 115 17.20 -10.39 -6.53
C ARG A 115 17.91 -9.17 -5.94
N TYR A 116 17.49 -8.00 -6.37
CA TYR A 116 17.87 -6.72 -5.79
C TYR A 116 16.64 -6.02 -5.20
N GLU A 117 16.73 -5.57 -3.94
CA GLU A 117 15.63 -4.94 -3.21
C GLU A 117 16.03 -3.54 -2.72
N ILE A 118 15.15 -2.55 -2.92
CA ILE A 118 15.29 -1.20 -2.39
C ILE A 118 14.04 -0.85 -1.61
N THR A 119 14.21 -0.34 -0.39
CA THR A 119 13.13 0.25 0.39
C THR A 119 13.44 1.72 0.66
N ILE A 120 12.53 2.61 0.27
CA ILE A 120 12.53 4.00 0.70
C ILE A 120 11.45 4.16 1.77
N THR A 121 11.83 4.64 2.94
CA THR A 121 10.94 4.88 4.07
C THR A 121 10.71 6.38 4.24
N ILE A 122 9.45 6.78 4.16
CA ILE A 122 9.01 8.17 4.17
C ILE A 122 8.13 8.38 5.41
N PRO A 123 8.59 9.18 6.39
CA PRO A 123 7.74 9.60 7.50
C PRO A 123 6.62 10.51 6.98
N ILE A 124 5.38 10.21 7.36
CA ILE A 124 4.20 10.97 6.97
C ILE A 124 3.46 11.45 8.20
N ASP A 125 3.11 12.74 8.22
CA ASP A 125 2.16 13.27 9.19
C ASP A 125 0.78 12.66 8.97
N LYS A 126 0.31 11.92 9.98
CA LYS A 126 -0.98 11.20 9.94
C LYS A 126 -2.16 12.13 9.69
N ASN A 127 -2.05 13.40 10.09
CA ASN A 127 -3.12 14.39 9.91
C ASN A 127 -3.32 14.76 8.44
N LYS A 128 -2.32 14.48 7.58
CA LYS A 128 -2.39 14.72 6.14
C LYS A 128 -2.97 13.55 5.36
N VAL A 129 -3.25 12.41 6.02
CA VAL A 129 -3.77 11.21 5.36
C VAL A 129 -5.26 11.07 5.60
N SER A 130 -6.03 11.16 4.51
CA SER A 130 -7.48 10.94 4.52
C SER A 130 -7.78 9.46 4.29
N ILE A 131 -8.33 8.79 5.30
CA ILE A 131 -8.82 7.40 5.18
C ILE A 131 -10.27 7.45 4.70
N ILE A 132 -10.53 6.78 3.59
CA ILE A 132 -11.86 6.60 3.03
C ILE A 132 -12.43 5.29 3.58
N GLU A 133 -13.62 5.36 4.18
CA GLU A 133 -14.34 4.19 4.66
C GLU A 133 -15.54 3.91 3.75
N GLU A 134 -15.49 2.82 2.99
CA GLU A 134 -16.66 2.37 2.26
C GLU A 134 -17.57 1.57 3.20
N ASN A 135 -18.68 2.19 3.59
CA ASN A 135 -19.78 1.45 4.18
C ASN A 135 -20.47 0.66 3.08
N VAL A 136 -20.13 -0.62 2.97
CA VAL A 136 -20.93 -1.57 2.18
C VAL A 136 -22.26 -1.75 2.91
N VAL A 137 -23.20 -0.83 2.69
CA VAL A 137 -24.60 -1.06 3.02
C VAL A 137 -25.12 -2.01 1.97
N SER A 138 -25.25 -3.29 2.34
CA SER A 138 -25.91 -4.31 1.52
C SER A 138 -27.29 -3.80 1.09
N LYS A 139 -27.47 -3.57 -0.22
CA LYS A 139 -28.79 -3.43 -0.82
C LYS A 139 -29.49 -4.78 -0.87
#